data_AF-A0A7R9HL16-F1
#
_entry.id   AF-A0A7R9HL16-F1
#
_cell.length_a   1.000
_cell.length_b   1.000
_cell.length_c   1.000
_cell.angle_alpha   90.00
_cell.angle_beta   90.00
_cell.angle_gamma   90.00
#
_symmetry.space_group_name_H-M   'P 1'
#
loop_
_entity.id
_entity.type
_entity.pdbx_description
1 polymer ?
#
loop_
_entity_poly.entity_id
_entity_poly.type
_entity_poly.pdbx_seq_one_letter_code
_entity_poly.pdbx_strand_id
1 'polypeptide(L)'
;MVGPGTGIAPFRGFWQHKMAHAQASGGVGTLGHMWLFFGCQRRTMDLYHEEKEIMTSRGVLDKVFLALSREPSVPKTYVQDLLIQEAAAVYHKMVVEGGHFYVCGDCTMAQDVHQTLQRILMEQGNMTQSQAEGIIHSLKEEKRYHEDIFGITLHTTARIQMAAHADDGPHDVRGGVAA
;
A
#
# COMPACT_ATOMS: atom_id res chain seq x y z
N MET A 1 -6.83 -1.18 -3.95
CA MET A 1 -5.50 -0.85 -4.47
C MET A 1 -4.81 0.09 -3.49
N VAL A 2 -3.56 -0.18 -3.14
CA VAL A 2 -2.76 0.59 -2.17
C VAL A 2 -1.45 0.95 -2.84
N GLY A 3 -1.18 2.24 -3.02
CA GLY A 3 0.02 2.68 -3.73
C GLY A 3 0.38 4.13 -3.48
N PRO A 4 1.12 4.45 -2.42
CA PRO A 4 1.60 5.80 -2.19
C PRO A 4 2.72 6.20 -3.15
N GLY A 5 2.82 7.51 -3.43
CA GLY A 5 3.82 8.08 -4.31
C GLY A 5 3.80 7.44 -5.70
N THR A 6 4.95 7.06 -6.23
CA THR A 6 5.07 6.41 -7.54
C THR A 6 4.45 5.01 -7.60
N GLY A 7 4.10 4.40 -6.45
CA GLY A 7 3.33 3.15 -6.39
C GLY A 7 1.92 3.24 -6.99
N ILE A 8 1.43 4.45 -7.30
CA ILE A 8 0.18 4.63 -8.03
C ILE A 8 0.27 4.26 -9.52
N ALA A 9 1.49 4.17 -10.08
CA ALA A 9 1.73 4.01 -11.50
C ALA A 9 0.93 2.87 -12.18
N PRO A 10 0.93 1.62 -11.69
CA PRO A 10 0.14 0.55 -12.32
C PRO A 10 -1.38 0.81 -12.23
N PHE A 11 -1.83 1.44 -11.15
CA PHE A 11 -3.25 1.71 -10.92
C PHE A 11 -3.81 2.74 -11.90
N ARG A 12 -2.96 3.65 -12.40
CA ARG A 12 -3.37 4.56 -13.48
C ARG A 12 -3.83 3.82 -14.71
N GLY A 13 -3.10 2.77 -15.10
CA GLY A 13 -3.52 1.89 -16.17
C GLY A 13 -4.83 1.17 -15.86
N PHE A 14 -5.04 0.74 -14.60
CA PHE A 14 -6.24 0.01 -14.20
C PHE A 14 -7.52 0.85 -14.35
N TRP A 15 -7.54 2.08 -13.82
CA TRP A 15 -8.75 2.91 -13.94
C TRP A 15 -8.97 3.39 -15.38
N GLN A 16 -7.92 3.65 -16.15
CA GLN A 16 -8.04 3.97 -17.57
C GLN A 16 -8.62 2.79 -18.35
N HIS A 17 -8.16 1.57 -18.06
CA HIS A 17 -8.69 0.36 -18.67
C HIS A 17 -10.15 0.11 -18.28
N LYS A 18 -10.51 0.25 -17.00
CA LYS A 18 -11.92 0.15 -16.56
C LYS A 18 -12.80 1.19 -17.24
N MET A 19 -12.34 2.43 -17.37
CA MET A 19 -13.08 3.48 -18.10
C MET A 19 -13.30 3.11 -19.56
N ALA A 20 -12.26 2.69 -20.27
CA ALA A 20 -12.35 2.28 -21.68
C ALA A 20 -13.28 1.07 -21.85
N HIS A 21 -13.17 0.09 -20.94
CA HIS A 21 -14.03 -1.08 -20.96
C HIS A 21 -15.50 -0.71 -20.69
N ALA A 22 -15.77 0.17 -19.72
CA ALA A 22 -17.12 0.65 -19.42
C ALA A 22 -17.79 1.35 -20.63
N GLN A 23 -17.01 2.11 -21.41
CA GLN A 23 -17.50 2.73 -22.64
C GLN A 23 -17.91 1.69 -23.70
N ALA A 24 -17.28 0.51 -23.69
CA ALA A 24 -17.58 -0.58 -24.62
C ALA A 24 -18.68 -1.55 -24.13
N SER A 25 -18.92 -1.64 -22.81
CA SER A 25 -19.70 -2.72 -22.18
C SER A 25 -20.98 -2.28 -21.46
N GLY A 26 -21.51 -1.09 -21.79
CA GLY A 26 -22.81 -0.63 -21.29
C GLY A 26 -22.77 0.18 -19.99
N GLY A 27 -21.61 0.74 -19.64
CA GLY A 27 -21.44 1.65 -18.51
C GLY A 27 -20.66 1.04 -17.34
N VAL A 28 -20.35 1.88 -16.34
CA VAL A 28 -19.48 1.48 -15.22
C VAL A 28 -20.20 0.55 -14.22
N GLY A 29 -21.53 0.60 -14.15
CA GLY A 29 -22.33 -0.15 -13.17
C GLY A 29 -22.32 -1.67 -13.37
N THR A 30 -21.83 -2.17 -14.50
CA THR A 30 -21.66 -3.61 -14.76
C THR A 30 -20.29 -4.14 -14.31
N LEU A 31 -19.39 -3.27 -13.85
CA LEU A 31 -18.01 -3.59 -13.49
C LEU A 31 -17.80 -3.54 -11.98
N GLY A 32 -16.88 -4.36 -11.48
CA GLY A 32 -16.55 -4.43 -10.05
C GLY A 32 -16.02 -3.10 -9.49
N HIS A 33 -16.28 -2.88 -8.19
CA HIS A 33 -15.86 -1.68 -7.48
C HIS A 33 -14.33 -1.58 -7.33
N MET A 34 -13.78 -0.38 -7.44
CA MET A 34 -12.35 -0.07 -7.29
C MET A 34 -12.12 1.01 -6.24
N TRP A 35 -11.41 0.64 -5.16
CA TRP A 35 -10.96 1.58 -4.13
C TRP A 35 -9.47 1.83 -4.25
N LEU A 36 -9.07 3.10 -4.10
CA LEU A 36 -7.68 3.53 -4.14
C LEU A 36 -7.28 4.16 -2.80
N PHE A 37 -6.31 3.56 -2.12
CA PHE A 37 -5.60 4.14 -0.98
C PHE A 37 -4.29 4.72 -1.49
N PHE A 38 -4.24 6.05 -1.63
CA PHE A 38 -3.09 6.79 -2.09
C PHE A 38 -2.46 7.58 -0.95
N GLY A 39 -1.15 7.82 -1.01
CA GLY A 39 -0.46 8.61 0.00
C GLY A 39 0.67 9.44 -0.60
N CYS A 40 0.86 10.65 -0.08
CA CYS A 40 1.95 11.54 -0.45
C CYS A 40 2.38 12.41 0.76
N GLN A 41 3.36 13.29 0.55
CA GLN A 41 3.84 14.14 1.64
C GLN A 41 2.88 15.31 1.92
N ARG A 42 2.43 15.98 0.86
CA ARG A 42 1.59 17.19 0.91
C ARG A 42 0.58 17.15 -0.22
N ARG A 43 -0.52 17.89 -0.11
CA ARG A 43 -1.56 17.94 -1.16
C ARG A 43 -1.03 18.37 -2.53
N THR A 44 -0.01 19.22 -2.57
CA THR A 44 0.65 19.64 -3.82
C THR A 44 1.41 18.53 -4.55
N MET A 45 1.64 17.40 -3.88
CA MET A 45 2.28 16.20 -4.45
C MET A 45 1.26 15.09 -4.73
N ASP A 46 -0.03 15.44 -4.80
CA ASP A 46 -1.09 14.49 -5.10
C ASP A 46 -1.06 14.06 -6.58
N LEU A 47 -0.33 13.00 -6.88
CA LEU A 47 -0.15 12.52 -8.25
C LEU A 47 -1.49 12.14 -8.88
N TYR A 48 -1.71 12.63 -10.10
CA TYR A 48 -2.93 12.40 -10.88
C TYR A 48 -4.21 12.89 -10.18
N HIS A 49 -4.12 13.95 -9.36
CA HIS A 49 -5.25 14.51 -8.61
C HIS A 49 -6.51 14.70 -9.48
N GLU A 50 -6.42 15.49 -10.54
CA GLU A 50 -7.54 15.79 -11.44
C GLU A 50 -8.09 14.51 -12.12
N GLU A 51 -7.22 13.60 -12.56
CA GLU A 51 -7.66 12.33 -13.15
C GLU A 51 -8.45 11.51 -12.12
N LYS A 52 -7.99 11.42 -10.88
CA LYS A 52 -8.70 10.68 -9.81
C LYS A 52 -10.06 11.30 -9.51
N GLU A 53 -10.17 12.63 -9.47
CA GLU A 53 -11.44 13.31 -9.28
C GLU A 53 -12.42 13.00 -10.42
N ILE A 54 -11.95 13.09 -11.68
CA ILE A 54 -12.76 12.74 -12.86
C ILE A 54 -13.18 11.26 -12.83
N MET A 55 -12.27 10.36 -12.49
CA MET A 55 -12.58 8.92 -12.42
C MET A 55 -13.58 8.62 -11.28
N THR A 56 -13.50 9.36 -10.17
CA THR A 56 -14.44 9.24 -9.06
C THR A 56 -15.82 9.77 -9.45
N SER A 57 -15.89 10.94 -10.09
CA SER A 57 -17.16 11.53 -10.53
C SER A 57 -17.86 10.68 -11.60
N ARG A 58 -17.10 9.87 -12.35
CA ARG A 58 -17.61 8.91 -13.35
C ARG A 58 -17.92 7.52 -12.76
N GLY A 59 -17.68 7.31 -11.46
CA GLY A 59 -17.88 6.02 -10.78
C GLY A 59 -16.85 4.94 -11.14
N VAL A 60 -15.79 5.28 -11.88
CA VAL A 60 -14.72 4.33 -12.24
C VAL A 60 -13.92 3.94 -11.00
N LEU A 61 -13.55 4.95 -10.21
CA LEU A 61 -13.06 4.78 -8.84
C LEU A 61 -14.22 5.05 -7.89
N ASP A 62 -14.57 4.07 -7.08
CA ASP A 62 -15.70 4.19 -6.16
C ASP A 62 -15.33 5.01 -4.93
N LYS A 63 -14.08 4.87 -4.47
CA LYS A 63 -13.51 5.68 -3.39
C LYS A 63 -12.02 5.91 -3.61
N VAL A 64 -11.59 7.13 -3.29
CA VAL A 64 -10.18 7.51 -3.23
C VAL A 64 -9.89 8.05 -1.83
N PHE A 65 -8.91 7.46 -1.17
CA PHE A 65 -8.42 7.84 0.14
C PHE A 65 -7.03 8.46 -0.01
N LEU A 66 -6.80 9.61 0.64
CA LEU A 66 -5.55 10.36 0.56
C LEU A 66 -4.89 10.46 1.93
N ALA A 67 -3.73 9.82 2.07
CA ALA A 67 -2.87 9.93 3.24
C ALA A 67 -1.83 11.05 3.04
N LEU A 68 -1.74 11.97 4.01
CA LEU A 68 -0.78 13.08 3.99
C LEU A 68 0.19 12.93 5.16
N SER A 69 1.48 12.72 4.84
CA SER A 69 2.48 12.42 5.87
C SER A 69 3.23 13.64 6.42
N ARG A 70 3.14 14.81 5.76
CA ARG A 70 3.91 16.02 6.09
C ARG A 70 3.16 17.33 5.85
N GLU A 71 1.84 17.30 5.81
CA GLU A 71 1.00 18.49 5.66
C GLU A 71 0.89 19.21 7.02
N PRO A 72 1.34 20.47 7.19
CA PRO A 72 1.50 21.11 8.51
C PRO A 72 0.23 21.16 9.37
N SER A 73 -0.94 21.20 8.75
CA SER A 73 -2.24 21.33 9.43
C SER A 73 -3.04 20.03 9.50
N VAL A 74 -2.44 18.90 9.11
CA VAL A 74 -3.11 17.59 9.09
C VAL A 74 -2.27 16.59 9.87
N PRO A 75 -2.87 15.74 10.71
CA PRO A 75 -2.15 14.65 11.36
C PRO A 75 -1.39 13.81 10.34
N LYS A 76 -0.13 13.49 10.66
CA LYS A 76 0.69 12.60 9.84
C LYS A 76 -0.04 11.27 9.66
N THR A 77 -0.37 10.95 8.42
CA THR A 77 -1.16 9.78 8.04
C THR A 77 -0.45 9.01 6.92
N TYR A 78 -0.44 7.68 7.02
CA TYR A 78 -0.01 6.75 6.00
C TYR A 78 -1.18 5.91 5.47
N VAL A 79 -0.94 5.16 4.39
CA VAL A 79 -1.99 4.35 3.75
C VAL A 79 -2.50 3.24 4.66
N GLN A 80 -1.65 2.65 5.51
CA GLN A 80 -2.05 1.68 6.52
C GLN A 80 -3.01 2.26 7.56
N ASP A 81 -2.86 3.53 7.92
CA ASP A 81 -3.78 4.18 8.87
C ASP A 81 -5.18 4.30 8.27
N LEU A 82 -5.27 4.60 6.97
CA LEU A 82 -6.53 4.67 6.24
C LEU A 82 -7.16 3.29 6.02
N LEU A 83 -6.35 2.25 5.78
CA LEU A 83 -6.84 0.86 5.72
C LEU A 83 -7.54 0.46 7.02
N ILE A 84 -7.01 0.90 8.17
CA ILE A 84 -7.58 0.60 9.49
C ILE A 84 -8.87 1.36 9.74
N GLN A 85 -8.94 2.61 9.32
CA GLN A 85 -10.18 3.39 9.38
C GLN A 85 -11.32 2.72 8.59
N GLU A 86 -10.98 2.03 7.49
CA GLU A 86 -11.93 1.30 6.65
C GLU A 86 -11.90 -0.22 6.89
N ALA A 87 -11.39 -0.69 8.04
CA ALA A 87 -11.09 -2.11 8.29
C ALA A 87 -12.26 -3.06 7.98
N ALA A 88 -13.47 -2.74 8.45
CA ALA A 88 -14.66 -3.54 8.21
C ALA A 88 -15.00 -3.67 6.71
N ALA A 89 -14.89 -2.56 5.97
CA ALA A 89 -15.14 -2.55 4.53
C ALA A 89 -14.04 -3.29 3.75
N VAL A 90 -12.77 -3.10 4.13
CA VAL A 90 -11.63 -3.82 3.53
C VAL A 90 -11.80 -5.33 3.72
N TYR A 91 -12.14 -5.77 4.94
CA TYR A 91 -12.42 -7.16 5.25
C TYR A 91 -13.57 -7.71 4.40
N HIS A 92 -14.72 -7.02 4.40
CA HIS A 92 -15.89 -7.45 3.63
C HIS A 92 -15.58 -7.59 2.14
N LYS A 93 -14.91 -6.60 1.54
CA LYS A 93 -14.56 -6.62 0.12
C LYS A 93 -13.62 -7.76 -0.24
N MET A 94 -12.63 -8.03 0.59
CA MET A 94 -11.60 -9.01 0.29
C MET A 94 -12.05 -10.45 0.57
N VAL A 95 -12.77 -10.65 1.69
CA VAL A 95 -13.11 -11.97 2.21
C VAL A 95 -14.53 -12.39 1.82
N VAL A 96 -15.50 -11.48 1.89
CA VAL A 96 -16.92 -11.80 1.65
C VAL A 96 -17.28 -11.63 0.18
N GLU A 97 -16.86 -10.53 -0.46
CA GLU A 97 -17.14 -10.26 -1.88
C GLU A 97 -16.16 -10.96 -2.84
N GLY A 98 -15.13 -11.64 -2.33
CA GLY A 98 -14.11 -12.29 -3.17
C GLY A 98 -13.22 -11.30 -3.93
N GLY A 99 -13.10 -10.07 -3.46
CA GLY A 99 -12.36 -9.00 -4.12
C GLY A 99 -10.85 -9.24 -4.19
N HIS A 100 -10.19 -8.39 -4.97
CA HIS A 100 -8.75 -8.40 -5.17
C HIS A 100 -8.07 -7.27 -4.39
N PHE A 101 -6.92 -7.58 -3.80
CA PHE A 101 -6.07 -6.64 -3.09
C PHE A 101 -4.76 -6.44 -3.86
N TYR A 102 -4.40 -5.19 -4.13
CA TYR A 102 -3.20 -4.83 -4.87
C TYR A 102 -2.38 -3.85 -4.05
N VAL A 103 -1.08 -4.12 -3.91
CA VAL A 103 -0.10 -3.26 -3.23
C VAL A 103 1.04 -2.96 -4.18
N CYS A 104 1.40 -1.69 -4.33
CA CYS A 104 2.54 -1.29 -5.15
C CYS A 104 3.35 -0.17 -4.48
N GLY A 105 4.68 -0.27 -4.51
CA GLY A 105 5.59 0.74 -3.96
C GLY A 105 6.80 0.16 -3.24
N ASP A 106 7.33 0.90 -2.25
CA ASP A 106 8.51 0.50 -1.47
C ASP A 106 8.29 -0.74 -0.61
N CYS A 107 9.34 -1.53 -0.40
CA CYS A 107 9.30 -2.76 0.40
C CYS A 107 8.86 -2.55 1.85
N THR A 108 9.26 -1.44 2.49
CA THR A 108 8.86 -1.12 3.86
C THR A 108 7.36 -0.86 3.94
N MET A 109 6.84 -0.08 2.98
CA MET A 109 5.41 0.21 2.90
C MET A 109 4.59 -1.05 2.67
N ALA A 110 5.07 -1.95 1.81
CA ALA A 110 4.40 -3.22 1.56
C ALA A 110 4.35 -4.11 2.82
N GLN A 111 5.44 -4.15 3.59
CA GLN A 111 5.47 -4.87 4.86
C GLN A 111 4.49 -4.28 5.88
N ASP A 112 4.43 -2.95 6.02
CA ASP A 112 3.49 -2.28 6.91
C ASP A 112 2.03 -2.56 6.50
N VAL A 113 1.74 -2.52 5.20
CA VAL A 113 0.41 -2.86 4.66
C VAL A 113 0.06 -4.32 4.93
N HIS A 114 1.01 -5.24 4.76
CA HIS A 114 0.81 -6.66 5.05
C HIS A 114 0.43 -6.89 6.52
N GLN A 115 1.20 -6.33 7.46
CA GLN A 115 0.93 -6.44 8.90
C GLN A 115 -0.43 -5.82 9.27
N THR A 116 -0.74 -4.69 8.65
CA THR A 116 -2.02 -4.02 8.81
C THR A 116 -3.18 -4.89 8.34
N LEU A 117 -3.01 -5.57 7.21
CA LEU A 117 -4.03 -6.47 6.69
C LEU A 117 -4.22 -7.71 7.58
N GLN A 118 -3.15 -8.28 8.12
CA GLN A 118 -3.24 -9.36 9.12
C GLN A 118 -4.08 -8.91 10.32
N ARG A 119 -3.82 -7.69 10.81
CA ARG A 119 -4.59 -7.13 11.93
C ARG A 119 -6.07 -6.93 11.59
N ILE A 120 -6.38 -6.40 10.40
CA ILE A 120 -7.78 -6.28 9.92
C ILE A 120 -8.47 -7.64 9.89
N LEU A 121 -7.80 -8.67 9.36
CA LEU A 121 -8.35 -10.02 9.31
C LEU A 121 -8.62 -10.57 10.71
N MET A 122 -7.68 -10.43 11.63
CA MET A 122 -7.84 -10.87 13.02
C MET A 122 -9.00 -10.17 13.71
N GLU A 123 -9.07 -8.84 13.65
CA GLU A 123 -10.08 -8.03 14.33
C GLU A 123 -11.48 -8.23 13.72
N GLN A 124 -11.60 -8.18 12.39
CA GLN A 124 -12.91 -8.22 11.72
C GLN A 124 -13.45 -9.64 11.53
N GLY A 125 -12.57 -10.64 11.41
CA GLY A 125 -12.95 -12.04 11.28
C GLY A 125 -12.87 -12.84 12.57
N ASN A 126 -12.57 -12.19 13.71
CA ASN A 126 -12.41 -12.83 15.01
C ASN A 126 -11.52 -14.09 14.95
N MET A 127 -10.34 -13.93 14.36
CA MET A 127 -9.43 -15.05 14.09
C MET A 127 -8.04 -14.83 14.67
N THR A 128 -7.32 -15.93 14.86
CA THR A 128 -5.92 -15.91 15.30
C THR A 128 -4.99 -15.39 14.19
N GLN A 129 -3.78 -14.99 14.59
CA GLN A 129 -2.75 -14.56 13.64
C GLN A 129 -2.44 -15.63 12.57
N SER A 130 -2.30 -16.89 12.96
CA SER A 130 -2.02 -17.99 12.03
C SER A 130 -3.16 -18.19 11.01
N GLN A 131 -4.42 -18.00 11.42
CA GLN A 131 -5.56 -18.05 10.50
C GLN A 131 -5.56 -16.86 9.53
N ALA A 132 -5.24 -15.65 10.01
CA ALA A 132 -5.12 -14.47 9.15
C ALA A 132 -3.97 -14.63 8.13
N GLU A 133 -2.83 -15.17 8.54
CA GLU A 133 -1.72 -15.55 7.65
C GLU A 133 -2.16 -16.56 6.59
N GLY A 134 -2.89 -17.60 7.02
CA GLY A 134 -3.47 -18.60 6.12
C GLY A 134 -4.39 -17.98 5.07
N ILE A 135 -5.25 -17.03 5.45
CA ILE A 135 -6.11 -16.32 4.48
C ILE A 135 -5.26 -15.55 3.46
N ILE A 136 -4.27 -14.77 3.91
CA ILE A 136 -3.42 -14.01 2.96
C ILE A 136 -2.67 -14.97 2.03
N HIS A 137 -2.19 -16.11 2.53
CA HIS A 137 -1.57 -17.15 1.72
C HIS A 137 -2.53 -17.67 0.64
N SER A 138 -3.75 -18.08 1.02
CA SER A 138 -4.76 -18.56 0.07
C SER A 138 -5.12 -17.48 -0.96
N LEU A 139 -5.22 -16.22 -0.56
CA LEU A 139 -5.46 -15.11 -1.50
C LEU A 139 -4.33 -14.96 -2.53
N LYS A 140 -3.06 -15.22 -2.15
CA LYS A 140 -1.94 -15.23 -3.10
C LYS A 140 -2.05 -16.41 -4.06
N GLU A 141 -2.36 -17.62 -3.58
CA GLU A 141 -2.56 -18.82 -4.40
C GLU A 141 -3.71 -18.65 -5.41
N GLU A 142 -4.80 -18.03 -4.98
CA GLU A 142 -5.97 -17.70 -5.80
C GLU A 142 -5.75 -16.51 -6.74
N LYS A 143 -4.55 -15.88 -6.74
CA LYS A 143 -4.24 -14.67 -7.51
C LYS A 143 -5.23 -13.52 -7.23
N ARG A 144 -5.62 -13.37 -5.97
CA ARG A 144 -6.45 -12.26 -5.47
C ARG A 144 -5.67 -11.26 -4.62
N TYR A 145 -4.47 -11.61 -4.14
CA TYR A 145 -3.56 -10.69 -3.48
C TYR A 145 -2.28 -10.49 -4.32
N HIS A 146 -1.99 -9.25 -4.68
CA HIS A 146 -0.97 -8.87 -5.66
C HIS A 146 0.00 -7.85 -5.08
N GLU A 147 1.29 -8.07 -5.30
CA GLU A 147 2.38 -7.20 -4.83
C GLU A 147 3.27 -6.82 -6.02
N ASP A 148 3.47 -5.52 -6.24
CA ASP A 148 4.45 -4.98 -7.19
C ASP A 148 5.41 -4.07 -6.42
N ILE A 149 6.46 -4.68 -5.89
CA ILE A 149 7.35 -4.06 -4.90
C ILE A 149 8.61 -3.57 -5.59
N PHE A 150 8.80 -2.26 -5.58
CA PHE A 150 10.06 -1.65 -5.98
C PHE A 150 11.06 -1.86 -4.84
N GLY A 151 12.35 -2.04 -5.14
CA GLY A 151 13.40 -2.17 -4.11
C GLY A 151 13.45 -0.97 -3.14
N ILE A 152 14.50 -0.89 -2.31
CA ILE A 152 14.63 0.21 -1.33
C ILE A 152 14.64 1.56 -2.06
N THR A 153 13.51 2.26 -2.04
CA THR A 153 13.28 3.52 -2.77
C THR A 153 12.97 4.66 -1.82
N LEU A 154 12.48 4.36 -0.61
CA LEU A 154 12.25 5.33 0.46
C LEU A 154 13.29 5.18 1.57
N HIS A 155 13.78 6.31 2.10
CA HIS A 155 14.73 6.37 3.21
C HIS A 155 16.11 5.76 2.95
N THR A 156 16.55 5.63 1.70
CA THR A 156 17.88 5.10 1.35
C THR A 156 18.99 5.86 2.10
N THR A 157 18.93 7.19 2.19
CA THR A 157 19.94 7.99 2.90
C THR A 157 19.96 7.69 4.42
N ALA A 158 18.80 7.62 5.06
CA ALA A 158 18.72 7.34 6.49
C ALA A 158 19.19 5.92 6.83
N ARG A 159 18.85 4.94 5.97
CA ARG A 159 19.29 3.55 6.16
C ARG A 159 20.77 3.33 5.82
N ILE A 160 21.32 4.03 4.83
CA ILE A 160 22.76 4.02 4.55
C ILE A 160 23.53 4.62 5.72
N GLN A 161 23.06 5.73 6.32
CA GLN A 161 23.71 6.30 7.50
C GLN A 161 23.66 5.34 8.70
N MET A 162 22.54 4.66 8.95
CA MET A 162 22.46 3.66 10.01
C MET A 162 23.35 2.44 9.76
N ALA A 163 23.49 2.00 8.50
CA ALA A 163 24.41 0.92 8.13
C ALA A 163 25.88 1.35 8.23
N ALA A 164 26.22 2.58 7.86
CA ALA A 164 27.57 3.12 7.96
C ALA A 164 28.04 3.31 9.42
N HIS A 165 27.11 3.55 10.36
CA HIS A 165 27.43 3.65 11.79
C HIS A 165 27.46 2.29 12.52
N ALA A 166 27.02 1.20 11.89
CA ALA A 166 27.05 -0.14 12.47
C ALA A 166 28.38 -0.88 12.23
N ASP A 167 29.23 -0.37 11.33
CA ASP A 167 30.51 -1.00 10.94
C ASP A 167 31.73 -0.48 11.73
N ASP A 168 31.55 0.55 12.57
CA ASP A 168 32.59 1.08 13.49
C ASP A 168 32.57 0.32 14.83
N GLY A 169 32.84 -0.99 14.77
CA GLY A 169 33.19 -1.80 15.93
C GLY A 169 34.65 -1.54 16.35
N PRO A 170 35.00 -1.61 17.64
CA PRO A 170 36.32 -1.17 18.10
C PRO A 170 37.42 -2.06 17.53
N HIS A 171 38.30 -1.48 16.71
CA HIS A 171 39.57 -2.07 16.34
C HIS A 171 40.44 -2.25 17.60
N ASP A 172 40.51 -3.49 18.13
CA ASP A 172 41.48 -3.88 19.15
C ASP A 172 42.89 -3.84 18.55
N VAL A 173 43.57 -2.71 18.71
CA VAL A 173 44.99 -2.57 18.34
C VAL A 173 45.85 -3.17 19.44
N ARG A 174 46.02 -4.49 19.42
CA ARG A 174 47.15 -5.12 20.12
C ARG A 174 48.40 -4.98 19.26
N GLY A 175 49.14 -3.90 19.51
CA GLY A 175 50.53 -3.76 19.06
C GLY A 175 51.43 -4.80 19.72
N GLY A 176 52.38 -5.34 18.94
CA GLY A 176 53.50 -6.17 19.41
C GLY A 176 54.44 -5.40 20.35
N VAL A 177 55.56 -5.93 20.84
CA VAL A 177 56.55 -6.86 20.29
C VAL A 177 57.45 -7.34 21.45
N ALA A 178 58.01 -8.56 21.38
CA ALA A 178 59.46 -8.83 21.48
C ALA A 178 59.81 -10.20 22.11
N ALA A 179 60.38 -11.08 21.28
CA ALA A 179 61.68 -11.72 21.51
C ALA A 179 62.35 -11.91 20.16
#